data_AF-A0A6I4P3P0-F1
#
_entry.id   AF-A0A6I4P3P0-F1
#
_cell.length_a   1.000
_cell.length_b   1.000
_cell.length_c   1.000
_cell.angle_alpha   90.00
_cell.angle_beta   90.00
_cell.angle_gamma   90.00
#
_symmetry.space_group_name_H-M   'P 1'
#
loop_
_entity.id
_entity.type
_entity.pdbx_description
1 polymer ?
#
loop_
_entity_poly.entity_id
_entity_poly.type
_entity_poly.pdbx_seq_one_letter_code
_entity_poly.pdbx_strand_id
1 'polypeptide(L)'
;MTPERTIVLWCPDWPVHAVIREHGLDAGAPIALIDRGLVFACSAAARAAGVARGLKLREAQYRCPEVLVFDVDADLDARSFEPVVRAVEAVVPGVEVRRPGLLAMRARGPVRYYGGEDAAAAALLATAAA
;
A
#
# COMPACT_ATOMS: atom_id res chain seq x y z
N MET A 1 -31.34 5.77 -11.64
CA MET A 1 -30.41 5.60 -10.52
C MET A 1 -29.28 6.60 -10.70
N THR A 2 -29.09 7.54 -9.78
CA THR A 2 -27.93 8.42 -9.78
C THR A 2 -26.68 7.57 -9.49
N PRO A 3 -25.57 7.72 -10.23
CA PRO A 3 -24.36 6.95 -9.96
C PRO A 3 -23.85 7.24 -8.55
N GLU A 4 -23.60 6.18 -7.78
CA GLU A 4 -23.03 6.30 -6.43
C GLU A 4 -21.52 6.57 -6.54
N ARG A 5 -21.06 7.66 -5.93
CA ARG A 5 -19.65 8.04 -5.92
C ARG A 5 -18.92 7.26 -4.81
N THR A 6 -17.72 6.79 -5.12
CA THR A 6 -16.87 5.99 -4.22
C THR A 6 -15.56 6.73 -3.99
N ILE A 7 -15.13 6.82 -2.73
CA ILE A 7 -13.77 7.24 -2.39
C ILE A 7 -12.92 5.98 -2.29
N VAL A 8 -11.73 6.04 -2.89
CA VAL A 8 -10.73 4.97 -2.83
C VAL A 8 -9.48 5.53 -2.18
N LEU A 9 -9.10 4.98 -1.04
CA LEU A 9 -7.83 5.29 -0.38
C LEU A 9 -6.81 4.23 -0.79
N TRP A 10 -5.73 4.66 -1.42
CA TRP A 10 -4.72 3.77 -1.97
C TRP A 10 -3.32 4.09 -1.44
N CYS A 11 -2.72 3.14 -0.73
CA CYS A 11 -1.31 3.10 -0.40
C CYS A 11 -0.60 2.12 -1.37
N PRO A 12 0.15 2.64 -2.35
CA PRO A 12 0.87 1.80 -3.30
C PRO A 12 1.98 1.01 -2.61
N ASP A 13 2.42 -0.08 -3.24
CA ASP A 13 3.55 -0.90 -2.78
C ASP A 13 3.43 -1.37 -1.31
N TRP A 14 2.20 -1.56 -0.80
CA TRP A 14 1.95 -1.97 0.60
C TRP A 14 2.81 -3.15 1.08
N PRO A 15 3.02 -4.23 0.29
CA PRO A 15 3.86 -5.33 0.74
C PRO A 15 5.31 -4.92 1.05
N VAL A 16 5.83 -3.91 0.34
CA VAL A 16 7.15 -3.34 0.63
C VAL A 16 7.13 -2.59 1.95
N HIS A 17 6.09 -1.79 2.21
CA HIS A 17 5.92 -1.11 3.50
C HIS A 17 5.76 -2.09 4.67
N ALA A 18 5.10 -3.23 4.45
CA ALA A 18 4.95 -4.27 5.44
C ALA A 18 6.32 -4.86 5.84
N VAL A 19 7.15 -5.22 4.86
CA VAL A 19 8.51 -5.72 5.09
C VAL A 19 9.43 -4.69 5.72
N ILE A 20 9.35 -3.43 5.30
CA ILE A 20 10.13 -2.34 5.92
C ILE A 20 9.83 -2.25 7.42
N ARG A 21 8.54 -2.30 7.79
CA ARG A 21 8.12 -2.22 9.19
C ARG A 21 8.52 -3.46 9.99
N GLU A 22 8.28 -4.65 9.44
CA GLU A 22 8.59 -5.93 10.09
C GLU A 22 10.08 -6.06 10.43
N HIS A 23 10.94 -5.67 9.48
CA HIS A 23 12.38 -5.83 9.61
C HIS A 23 13.13 -4.56 10.05
N GLY A 24 12.41 -3.47 10.35
CA GLY A 24 13.01 -2.20 10.77
C GLY A 24 14.00 -1.61 9.76
N LEU A 25 13.67 -1.73 8.46
CA LEU A 25 14.55 -1.30 7.37
C LEU A 25 14.45 0.21 7.14
N ASP A 26 15.47 0.78 6.51
CA ASP A 26 15.40 2.15 5.98
C ASP A 26 14.35 2.24 4.86
N ALA A 27 13.55 3.31 4.86
CA ALA A 27 12.48 3.49 3.86
C ALA A 27 13.03 3.71 2.43
N GLY A 28 14.28 4.13 2.31
CA GLY A 28 15.02 4.26 1.06
C GLY A 28 15.76 2.99 0.63
N ALA A 29 15.66 1.89 1.38
CA ALA A 29 16.33 0.64 1.02
C ALA A 29 15.78 0.08 -0.31
N PRO A 30 16.66 -0.39 -1.22
CA PRO A 30 16.25 -1.11 -2.41
C PRO A 30 15.75 -2.50 -2.00
N ILE A 31 14.45 -2.74 -2.16
CA ILE A 31 13.78 -3.98 -1.76
C ILE A 31 13.07 -4.58 -2.97
N ALA A 32 13.16 -5.90 -3.13
CA ALA A 32 12.36 -6.68 -4.06
C ALA A 32 11.68 -7.83 -3.32
N LEU A 33 10.37 -7.94 -3.53
CA LEU A 33 9.55 -9.06 -3.06
C LEU A 33 9.40 -10.07 -4.19
N ILE A 34 9.65 -11.34 -3.89
CA ILE A 34 9.69 -12.41 -4.88
C ILE A 34 8.50 -13.35 -4.68
N ASP A 35 7.84 -13.68 -5.79
CA ASP A 35 6.88 -14.78 -5.88
C ASP A 35 7.29 -15.69 -7.05
N ARG A 36 7.48 -16.98 -6.77
CA ARG A 36 7.90 -18.00 -7.77
C ARG A 36 9.12 -17.57 -8.61
N GLY A 37 10.10 -16.93 -7.96
CA GLY A 37 11.35 -16.48 -8.60
C GLY A 37 11.24 -15.22 -9.45
N LEU A 38 10.07 -14.57 -9.46
CA LEU A 38 9.81 -13.30 -10.16
C LEU A 38 9.56 -12.18 -9.16
N VAL A 39 9.98 -10.96 -9.49
CA VAL A 39 9.68 -9.77 -8.71
C VAL A 39 8.16 -9.54 -8.72
N PHE A 40 7.54 -9.73 -7.56
CA PHE A 40 6.13 -9.45 -7.33
C PHE A 40 5.90 -7.95 -7.09
N ALA A 41 6.75 -7.32 -6.26
CA ALA A 41 6.74 -5.90 -5.91
C ALA A 41 8.16 -5.40 -5.61
N CYS A 42 8.39 -4.09 -5.69
CA CYS A 42 9.71 -3.51 -5.44
C CYS A 42 9.60 -2.09 -4.86
N SER A 43 10.55 -1.68 -4.03
CA SER A 43 10.59 -0.34 -3.47
C SER A 43 10.88 0.73 -4.54
N ALA A 44 10.63 2.00 -4.19
CA ALA A 44 10.97 3.12 -5.06
C ALA A 44 12.46 3.17 -5.40
N ALA A 45 13.34 2.88 -4.45
CA ALA A 45 14.79 2.82 -4.66
C ALA A 45 15.19 1.69 -5.63
N ALA A 46 14.65 0.49 -5.44
CA ALA A 46 14.89 -0.62 -6.37
C ALA A 46 14.38 -0.28 -7.78
N ARG A 47 13.21 0.38 -7.88
CA ARG A 47 12.65 0.85 -9.16
C ARG A 47 13.54 1.89 -9.85
N ALA A 48 14.14 2.81 -9.08
CA ALA A 48 15.10 3.78 -9.60
C ALA A 48 16.37 3.11 -10.16
N ALA A 49 16.78 1.97 -9.59
CA ALA A 49 17.87 1.13 -10.09
C ALA A 49 17.45 0.21 -11.27
N GLY A 50 16.21 0.30 -11.75
CA GLY A 50 15.70 -0.46 -12.89
C GLY A 50 15.07 -1.81 -12.54
N VAL A 51 14.89 -2.14 -11.26
CA VAL A 51 14.09 -3.30 -10.85
C VAL A 51 12.61 -3.02 -11.14
N ALA A 52 11.92 -4.00 -11.71
CA ALA A 52 10.51 -3.92 -12.06
C ALA A 52 9.81 -5.25 -11.79
N ARG A 53 8.49 -5.20 -11.65
CA ARG A 53 7.64 -6.39 -11.51
C ARG A 53 7.81 -7.31 -12.72
N GLY A 54 7.81 -8.62 -12.49
CA GLY A 54 7.95 -9.66 -13.51
C GLY A 54 9.37 -9.99 -13.93
N LEU A 55 10.39 -9.24 -13.47
CA LEU A 55 11.78 -9.62 -13.65
C LEU A 55 12.10 -10.90 -12.87
N LYS A 56 12.97 -11.75 -13.40
CA LYS A 56 13.55 -12.83 -12.58
C LYS A 56 14.44 -12.24 -11.50
N LEU A 57 14.52 -12.91 -10.35
CA LEU A 57 15.39 -12.51 -9.24
C LEU A 57 16.83 -12.17 -9.70
N ARG A 58 17.43 -13.03 -10.52
CA ARG A 58 18.78 -12.79 -11.07
C ARG A 58 18.90 -11.49 -11.90
N GLU A 59 17.84 -11.11 -12.60
CA GLU A 59 17.83 -9.90 -13.42
C GLU A 59 17.59 -8.66 -12.57
N ALA A 60 16.87 -8.79 -11.45
CA ALA A 60 16.74 -7.72 -10.46
C ALA A 60 18.08 -7.47 -9.77
N GLN A 61 18.75 -8.53 -9.30
CA GLN A 61 20.08 -8.45 -8.66
C GLN A 61 21.17 -7.96 -9.63
N TYR A 62 21.08 -8.31 -10.91
CA TYR A 62 22.00 -7.76 -11.92
C TYR A 62 21.87 -6.24 -12.07
N ARG A 63 20.64 -5.70 -11.97
CA ARG A 63 20.37 -4.26 -12.08
C ARG A 63 20.67 -3.50 -10.79
N CYS A 64 20.42 -4.12 -9.65
CA CYS A 64 20.62 -3.56 -8.31
C CYS A 64 21.28 -4.64 -7.43
N PRO A 65 22.62 -4.73 -7.42
CA PRO A 65 23.36 -5.75 -6.66
C PRO A 65 23.11 -5.71 -5.15
N GLU A 66 22.77 -4.55 -4.62
CA GLU A 66 22.48 -4.29 -3.21
C GLU A 66 21.00 -4.54 -2.83
N VAL A 67 20.16 -5.01 -3.76
CA VAL A 67 18.73 -5.22 -3.49
C VAL A 67 18.52 -6.25 -2.38
N LEU A 68 17.75 -5.86 -1.37
CA LEU A 68 17.26 -6.75 -0.33
C LEU A 68 16.09 -7.57 -0.86
N VAL A 69 16.15 -8.88 -0.65
CA VAL A 69 15.21 -9.84 -1.25
C VAL A 69 14.41 -10.52 -0.16
N PHE A 70 13.09 -10.48 -0.27
CA PHE A 70 12.16 -11.14 0.64
C PHE A 70 11.11 -11.91 -0.17
N ASP A 71 10.52 -12.95 0.41
CA ASP A 71 9.38 -13.62 -0.19
C ASP A 71 8.09 -12.84 0.09
N VAL A 72 7.09 -13.01 -0.77
CA VAL A 72 5.75 -12.46 -0.51
C VAL A 72 5.11 -13.20 0.67
N ASP A 73 4.64 -12.44 1.66
CA ASP A 73 3.88 -12.92 2.81
C ASP A 73 2.54 -12.17 2.91
N ALA A 74 1.47 -12.81 2.43
CA ALA A 74 0.14 -12.21 2.43
C ALA A 74 -0.44 -12.01 3.84
N ASP A 75 -0.01 -12.83 4.82
CA ASP A 75 -0.48 -12.70 6.19
C ASP A 75 0.20 -11.50 6.86
N LEU A 76 1.49 -11.26 6.57
CA LEU A 76 2.19 -10.04 6.98
C LEU A 76 1.54 -8.80 6.36
N ASP A 77 1.23 -8.84 5.06
CA ASP A 77 0.54 -7.75 4.36
C ASP A 77 -0.80 -7.40 5.05
N ALA A 78 -1.60 -8.42 5.38
CA ALA A 78 -2.89 -8.24 6.05
C ALA A 78 -2.73 -7.70 7.48
N ARG A 79 -1.88 -8.33 8.31
CA ARG A 79 -1.66 -7.93 9.70
C ARG A 79 -1.08 -6.52 9.80
N SER A 80 -0.17 -6.15 8.90
CA SER A 80 0.41 -4.81 8.88
C SER A 80 -0.58 -3.74 8.45
N PHE A 81 -1.57 -4.08 7.59
CA PHE A 81 -2.57 -3.12 7.09
C PHE A 81 -3.72 -2.89 8.07
N GLU A 82 -4.03 -3.88 8.91
CA GLU A 82 -5.13 -3.83 9.88
C GLU A 82 -5.19 -2.54 10.72
N PRO A 83 -4.07 -1.99 11.26
CA PRO A 83 -4.11 -0.71 11.98
C PRO A 83 -4.61 0.47 11.13
N VAL A 84 -4.26 0.52 9.85
CA VAL A 84 -4.74 1.56 8.92
C VAL A 84 -6.23 1.41 8.67
N VAL A 85 -6.71 0.17 8.49
CA VAL A 85 -8.15 -0.12 8.34
C VAL A 85 -8.91 0.40 9.55
N ARG A 86 -8.46 0.05 10.77
CA ARG A 86 -9.09 0.49 12.02
C ARG A 86 -9.11 2.01 12.19
N ALA A 87 -8.00 2.68 11.87
CA ALA A 87 -7.92 4.13 11.96
C ALA A 87 -8.95 4.81 11.03
N VAL A 88 -9.08 4.31 9.79
CA VAL A 88 -10.03 4.84 8.81
C VAL A 88 -11.47 4.49 9.19
N GLU A 89 -11.75 3.27 9.67
CA GLU A 89 -13.08 2.86 10.13
C GLU A 89 -13.58 3.69 11.33
N ALA A 90 -12.67 4.17 12.17
CA ALA A 90 -13.02 5.03 13.30
C ALA A 90 -13.58 6.40 12.88
N VAL A 91 -13.23 6.89 11.69
CA VAL A 91 -13.70 8.18 11.15
C VAL A 91 -14.79 8.02 10.08
N VAL A 92 -14.79 6.91 9.35
CA VAL A 92 -15.78 6.64 8.30
C VAL A 92 -16.34 5.22 8.44
N PRO A 93 -17.66 5.07 8.67
CA PRO A 93 -18.27 3.75 8.74
C PRO A 93 -18.42 3.11 7.34
N GLY A 94 -18.35 1.78 7.30
CA GLY A 94 -18.63 1.00 6.09
C GLY A 94 -17.48 1.01 5.08
N VAL A 95 -16.24 0.95 5.56
CA VAL A 95 -15.04 0.75 4.76
C VAL A 95 -15.00 -0.69 4.25
N GLU A 96 -14.60 -0.86 2.99
CA GLU A 96 -14.33 -2.17 2.39
C GLU A 96 -12.84 -2.29 2.11
N VAL A 97 -12.21 -3.33 2.68
CA VAL A 97 -10.83 -3.71 2.34
C VAL A 97 -10.85 -4.49 1.03
N ARG A 98 -10.36 -3.87 -0.05
CA ARG A 98 -10.26 -4.53 -1.36
C ARG A 98 -9.03 -5.44 -1.44
N ARG A 99 -7.93 -4.99 -0.84
CA ARG A 99 -6.66 -5.70 -0.63
C ARG A 99 -5.80 -4.89 0.35
N PRO A 100 -4.75 -5.46 0.96
CA PRO A 100 -3.76 -4.67 1.68
C PRO A 100 -3.26 -3.48 0.86
N GLY A 101 -3.30 -2.29 1.46
CA GLY A 101 -3.02 -1.01 0.81
C GLY A 101 -4.18 -0.38 0.03
N LEU A 102 -5.38 -0.97 -0.03
CA LEU A 102 -6.51 -0.42 -0.80
C LEU A 102 -7.84 -0.54 -0.06
N LEU A 103 -8.41 0.62 0.28
CA LEU A 103 -9.73 0.74 0.88
C LEU A 103 -10.70 1.43 -0.07
N ALA A 104 -11.97 1.00 -0.05
CA ALA A 104 -13.07 1.65 -0.74
C ALA A 104 -14.19 2.00 0.24
N MET A 105 -14.87 3.12 0.00
CA MET A 105 -16.02 3.54 0.82
C MET A 105 -16.98 4.43 0.03
N ARG A 106 -18.23 4.48 0.45
CA ARG A 106 -19.23 5.39 -0.14
C ARG A 106 -18.84 6.84 0.14
N ALA A 107 -18.73 7.66 -0.90
CA ALA A 107 -18.32 9.06 -0.77
C ALA A 107 -19.32 9.91 0.03
N ARG A 108 -20.62 9.57 -0.05
CA ARG A 108 -21.71 10.39 0.50
C ARG A 108 -21.54 10.73 1.99
N GLY A 109 -21.10 9.77 2.81
CA GLY A 109 -20.92 9.97 4.25
C GLY A 109 -19.81 10.99 4.55
N PRO A 110 -18.55 10.69 4.17
CA PRO A 110 -17.40 11.58 4.39
C PRO A 110 -17.59 12.96 3.75
N VAL A 111 -18.06 13.03 2.50
CA VAL A 111 -18.24 14.31 1.79
C VAL A 111 -19.23 15.21 2.52
N ARG A 112 -20.32 14.64 3.06
CA ARG A 112 -21.28 15.42 3.85
C ARG A 112 -20.71 15.88 5.18
N TYR A 113 -19.92 15.03 5.85
CA TYR A 113 -19.35 15.35 7.17
C TYR A 113 -18.24 16.40 7.09
N TYR A 114 -17.32 16.26 6.12
CA TYR A 114 -16.18 17.16 5.93
C TYR A 114 -16.48 18.36 5.02
N GLY A 115 -17.68 18.43 4.44
CA GLY A 115 -18.15 19.59 3.66
C GLY A 115 -17.66 19.63 2.20
N GLY A 116 -17.07 18.55 1.70
CA GLY A 116 -16.60 18.45 0.31
C GLY A 116 -15.73 17.22 0.06
N GLU A 117 -15.47 16.92 -1.22
CA GLU A 117 -14.62 15.80 -1.62
C GLU A 117 -13.16 16.01 -1.22
N ASP A 118 -12.61 17.21 -1.47
CA ASP A 118 -11.22 17.52 -1.13
C ASP A 118 -10.99 17.49 0.39
N ALA A 119 -11.92 18.04 1.17
CA ALA A 119 -11.85 18.04 2.62
C ALA A 119 -11.94 16.60 3.19
N ALA A 120 -12.82 15.77 2.62
CA ALA A 120 -12.92 14.36 3.00
C ALA A 120 -11.63 13.59 2.64
N ALA A 121 -11.07 13.81 1.44
CA ALA A 121 -9.83 13.18 1.02
C ALA A 121 -8.65 13.57 1.93
N ALA A 122 -8.51 14.86 2.26
CA ALA A 122 -7.47 15.35 3.16
C ALA A 122 -7.58 14.72 4.56
N ALA A 123 -8.78 14.66 5.13
CA ALA A 123 -9.02 14.05 6.43
C ALA A 123 -8.70 12.55 6.44
N LEU A 124 -9.11 11.83 5.38
CA LEU A 124 -8.84 10.40 5.23
C LEU A 124 -7.33 10.11 5.06
N LEU A 125 -6.62 10.91 4.26
CA LEU A 125 -5.18 10.79 4.09
C LEU A 125 -4.44 11.05 5.41
N ALA A 126 -4.83 12.09 6.15
CA ALA A 126 -4.24 12.38 7.46
C ALA A 126 -4.47 11.23 8.45
N THR A 127 -5.67 10.63 8.44
CA THR A 127 -6.01 9.51 9.32
C THR A 127 -5.21 8.25 8.98
N ALA A 128 -5.01 7.96 7.69
CA ALA A 128 -4.27 6.79 7.26
C ALA A 128 -2.74 6.90 7.44
N ALA A 129 -2.23 8.12 7.62
CA ALA A 129 -0.82 8.40 7.85
C ALA A 129 -0.43 8.52 9.33
N ALA A 130 -1.41 8.50 10.25
CA ALA A 130 -1.22 8.55 11.70
C ALA A 130 -0.83 7.18 12.27
#